data_AF-A0A660NEE8-F1
#
_entry.id   AF-A0A660NEE8-F1
#
_cell.length_a   1.000
_cell.length_b   1.000
_cell.length_c   1.000
_cell.angle_alpha   90.00
_cell.angle_beta   90.00
_cell.angle_gamma   90.00
#
_symmetry.space_group_name_H-M   'P 1'
#
loop_
_entity.id
_entity.type
_entity.pdbx_description
1 polymer ?
#
loop_
_entity_poly.entity_id
_entity_poly.type
_entity_poly.pdbx_seq_one_letter_code
_entity_poly.pdbx_strand_id
1 'polypeptide(L)' 'GMLTRINERLSNAGINIAGQYLQTNQHVGYVVVDVESGSSTEALNEVQAIEGTIRARVLY' A
#
# COMPACT_ATOMS: atom_id res chain seq x y z
N GLY A 1 5.36 12.11 -0.21
CA GLY A 1 3.87 12.13 -0.27
C GLY A 1 3.32 10.77 0.12
N MET A 2 2.00 10.58 0.15
CA MET A 2 1.40 9.33 0.63
C MET A 2 1.85 8.10 -0.19
N LEU A 3 1.91 8.24 -1.52
CA LEU A 3 2.42 7.18 -2.41
C LEU A 3 3.90 6.84 -2.14
N THR A 4 4.73 7.85 -1.89
CA THR A 4 6.15 7.67 -1.53
C THR A 4 6.29 6.82 -0.27
N ARG A 5 5.49 7.13 0.78
CA ARG A 5 5.54 6.40 2.05
C ARG A 5 5.12 4.94 1.89
N ILE A 6 4.14 4.66 1.02
CA ILE A 6 3.73 3.28 0.69
C ILE A 6 4.90 2.54 0.04
N ASN A 7 5.51 3.13 -0.99
CA ASN A 7 6.62 2.50 -1.70
C ASN A 7 7.83 2.26 -0.78
N GLU A 8 8.17 3.22 0.08
CA GLU A 8 9.26 3.07 1.05
C GLU A 8 8.99 1.95 2.05
N ARG A 9 7.78 1.87 2.62
CA ARG A 9 7.40 0.80 3.56
C ARG A 9 7.49 -0.58 2.92
N LEU A 10 6.89 -0.75 1.75
CA LEU A 10 6.89 -2.04 1.04
C LEU A 10 8.30 -2.43 0.60
N SER A 11 9.10 -1.48 0.10
CA SER A 11 10.50 -1.72 -0.27
C SER A 11 11.36 -2.11 0.92
N ASN A 12 11.19 -1.44 2.08
CA ASN A 12 11.92 -1.78 3.30
C ASN A 12 11.56 -3.17 3.85
N ALA A 13 10.33 -3.62 3.61
CA ALA A 13 9.87 -4.98 3.91
C ALA A 13 10.30 -6.01 2.85
N GLY A 14 11.02 -5.60 1.78
CA GLY A 14 11.43 -6.48 0.70
C GLY A 14 10.28 -6.96 -0.19
N ILE A 15 9.16 -6.23 -0.22
CA ILE A 15 7.96 -6.61 -0.96
C ILE A 15 7.97 -5.95 -2.34
N ASN A 16 7.96 -6.79 -3.38
CA ASN A 16 7.88 -6.34 -4.76
C ASN A 16 6.45 -5.91 -5.12
N ILE A 17 6.34 -4.80 -5.85
CA ILE A 17 5.09 -4.27 -6.39
C ILE A 17 5.03 -4.59 -7.88
N ALA A 18 4.07 -5.42 -8.28
CA ALA A 18 3.84 -5.77 -9.68
C ALA A 18 3.06 -4.67 -10.43
N GLY A 19 2.18 -3.98 -9.72
CA GLY A 19 1.35 -2.92 -10.26
C GLY A 19 0.80 -2.02 -9.16
N GLN A 20 0.55 -0.76 -9.50
CA GLN A 20 -0.08 0.19 -8.58
C GLN A 20 -0.99 1.14 -9.35
N TYR A 21 -2.15 1.44 -8.76
CA TYR A 21 -3.09 2.42 -9.28
C TYR A 21 -3.59 3.32 -8.16
N LEU A 22 -3.27 4.62 -8.25
CA LEU A 22 -3.70 5.65 -7.29
C LEU A 22 -4.69 6.60 -7.96
N GLN A 23 -5.81 6.82 -7.30
CA GLN A 23 -6.74 7.90 -7.62
C GLN A 23 -7.00 8.74 -6.38
N THR A 24 -7.02 10.06 -6.53
CA THR A 24 -7.27 11.00 -5.44
C THR A 24 -8.45 11.90 -5.75
N ASN A 25 -9.13 12.35 -4.70
CA ASN A 25 -10.03 13.50 -4.75
C ASN A 25 -9.60 14.52 -3.68
N GLN A 26 -10.41 15.55 -3.42
CA GLN A 26 -10.09 16.62 -2.48
C GLN A 26 -9.92 16.15 -1.01
N HIS A 27 -10.46 14.99 -0.65
CA HIS A 27 -10.53 14.52 0.75
C HIS A 27 -9.79 13.20 0.96
N VAL A 28 -9.69 12.35 -0.05
CA VAL A 28 -9.24 10.97 0.09
C VAL A 28 -8.42 10.52 -1.13
N GLY A 29 -7.38 9.73 -0.85
CA GLY A 29 -6.69 8.93 -1.85
C GLY A 29 -7.08 7.46 -1.72
N TYR A 30 -7.31 6.80 -2.85
CA TYR A 30 -7.55 5.36 -2.93
C TYR A 30 -6.51 4.73 -3.83
N VAL A 31 -5.82 3.72 -3.32
CA VAL A 31 -4.76 3.01 -4.03
C VAL A 31 -5.01 1.51 -4.00
N VAL A 32 -4.79 0.86 -5.15
CA VAL A 32 -4.71 -0.59 -5.28
C VAL A 32 -3.27 -0.93 -5.63
N VAL A 33 -2.71 -1.90 -4.94
CA VAL A 33 -1.32 -2.35 -5.12
C VAL A 33 -1.35 -3.85 -5.30
N ASP A 34 -0.81 -4.32 -6.42
CA ASP A 34 -0.54 -5.73 -6.66
C ASP A 34 0.86 -6.05 -6.14
N VAL A 35 0.93 -6.97 -5.18
CA VAL A 35 2.18 -7.46 -4.58
C VAL A 35 2.42 -8.91 -4.95
N GLU A 36 3.67 -9.33 -4.93
CA GLU A 36 4.04 -10.72 -5.20
C GLU A 36 3.44 -11.70 -4.16
N SER A 37 3.10 -12.90 -4.61
CA SER A 37 2.37 -13.89 -3.80
C SER A 37 3.14 -14.27 -2.53
N GLY A 38 2.44 -14.25 -1.39
CA GLY A 38 3.01 -14.65 -0.08
C GLY A 38 3.27 -13.49 0.88
N SER A 39 3.29 -12.24 0.39
CA SER A 39 3.57 -11.06 1.22
C SER A 39 2.34 -10.20 1.53
N SER A 40 1.12 -10.67 1.22
CA SER A 40 -0.10 -9.86 1.34
C SER A 40 -0.42 -9.43 2.78
N THR A 41 -0.19 -10.30 3.77
CA THR A 41 -0.40 -9.97 5.19
C THR A 41 0.62 -8.95 5.70
N GLU A 42 1.89 -9.10 5.32
CA GLU A 42 2.96 -8.18 5.72
C GLU A 42 2.76 -6.82 5.06
N ALA A 43 2.47 -6.79 3.76
CA ALA A 43 2.13 -5.58 3.02
C ALA A 43 0.94 -4.84 3.65
N LEU A 44 -0.09 -5.58 4.08
CA LEU A 44 -1.24 -5.00 4.76
C LEU A 44 -0.83 -4.30 6.06
N ASN A 45 -0.03 -4.97 6.89
CA ASN A 45 0.43 -4.42 8.17
C ASN A 45 1.27 -3.16 7.97
N GLU A 46 2.20 -3.19 7.00
CA GLU A 46 3.07 -2.06 6.67
C GLU A 46 2.26 -0.84 6.21
N VAL A 47 1.24 -1.03 5.36
CA VAL A 47 0.38 0.06 4.89
C VAL A 47 -0.54 0.58 5.98
N GLN A 48 -1.09 -0.29 6.83
CA GLN A 48 -1.91 0.10 7.98
C GLN A 48 -1.13 0.93 9.00
N ALA A 49 0.17 0.66 9.14
CA ALA A 49 1.06 1.40 10.03
C ALA A 49 1.46 2.80 9.52
N ILE A 50 1.04 3.20 8.31
CA ILE A 50 1.30 4.54 7.80
C ILE A 50 0.29 5.53 8.39
N GLU A 51 0.79 6.57 9.05
CA GLU A 51 -0.04 7.66 9.56
C GLU A 51 -0.86 8.31 8.44
N GLY A 52 -2.18 8.45 8.65
CA GLY A 52 -3.12 8.95 7.64
C GLY A 52 -3.80 7.85 6.83
N THR A 53 -3.44 6.57 7.01
CA THR A 53 -4.20 5.45 6.45
C THR A 53 -5.57 5.35 7.12
N ILE A 54 -6.63 5.52 6.32
CA ILE A 54 -8.03 5.40 6.80
C ILE A 54 -8.43 3.93 6.90
N ARG A 55 -8.07 3.14 5.88
CA ARG A 55 -8.35 1.70 5.80
C ARG A 55 -7.45 1.03 4.78
N ALA A 56 -6.99 -0.18 5.07
CA ALA A 56 -6.35 -1.07 4.11
C ALA A 56 -6.89 -2.50 4.28
N ARG A 57 -6.92 -3.26 3.19
CA ARG A 57 -7.36 -4.67 3.14
C ARG A 57 -6.68 -5.40 1.99
N VAL A 58 -6.51 -6.71 2.14
CA VAL A 58 -6.10 -7.59 1.04
C VAL A 58 -7.31 -7.83 0.13
N LEU A 59 -7.07 -7.72 -1.18
CA LEU A 59 -7.97 -8.17 -2.23
C LEU A 59 -7.42 -9.51 -2.76
N TYR A 60 -8.32 -10.35 -3.28
CA TYR A 60 -8.13 -11.76 -3.67
C TYR A 60 -6.81 -12.09 -4.37
#